data_AF-A0A9W7GAH5-F1
#
_entry.id   AF-A0A9W7GAH5-F1
#
_cell.length_a   1.000
_cell.length_b   1.000
_cell.length_c   1.000
_cell.angle_alpha   90.00
_cell.angle_beta   90.00
_cell.angle_gamma   90.00
#
_symmetry.space_group_name_H-M   'P 1'
#
loop_
_entity.id
_entity.type
_entity.pdbx_description
1 polymer ?
#
loop_
_entity_poly.entity_id
_entity_poly.type
_entity_poly.pdbx_seq_one_letter_code
_entity_poly.pdbx_strand_id
1 'polypeptide(L)'
;MGTEDMMSPKSHGTSNTPVQSDLRWNCDGSTADRICNFNRHYAEHAGYWTTTTFLKEESEASGEINFYDSNTGDLLFVAPRGRSWESFVKESQAHGWPSFRDEEVVWDKMRVLPNGEAISVDGTHLGHNLPDKNGNRYCINLVSVAGRPKNGEL
;
A
#
# COMPACT_ATOMS: atom_id res chain seq x y z
N MET A 1 1.36 -13.52 10.39
CA MET A 1 1.73 -12.44 11.33
C MET A 1 3.16 -12.00 11.04
N GLY A 2 3.45 -10.70 11.06
CA GLY A 2 4.81 -10.18 10.91
C GLY A 2 5.53 -10.07 12.26
N THR A 3 6.84 -9.80 12.21
CA THR A 3 7.68 -9.59 13.39
C THR A 3 8.36 -8.22 13.33
N GLU A 4 8.69 -7.64 14.48
CA GLU A 4 9.40 -6.34 14.53
C GLU A 4 10.76 -6.38 13.81
N ASP A 5 11.42 -7.53 13.76
CA ASP A 5 12.69 -7.72 13.04
C ASP A 5 12.56 -7.41 11.53
N MET A 6 11.39 -7.62 10.93
CA MET A 6 11.12 -7.27 9.52
C MET A 6 11.25 -5.77 9.27
N MET A 7 11.06 -4.94 10.30
CA MET A 7 11.16 -3.48 10.24
C MET A 7 12.38 -2.95 10.99
N SER A 8 13.33 -3.82 11.34
CA SER A 8 14.63 -3.39 11.87
C SER A 8 15.38 -2.52 10.85
N PRO A 9 16.24 -1.59 11.31
CA PRO A 9 17.05 -0.76 10.42
C PRO A 9 17.87 -1.59 9.42
N LYS A 10 17.86 -1.16 8.16
CA LYS A 10 18.59 -1.75 7.02
C LYS A 10 19.44 -0.67 6.33
N SER A 11 19.85 -0.89 5.09
CA SER A 11 20.67 0.07 4.33
C SER A 11 19.94 1.37 4.00
N HIS A 12 18.60 1.37 3.95
CA HIS A 12 17.81 2.56 3.66
C HIS A 12 16.56 2.63 4.56
N GLY A 13 16.75 3.13 5.78
CA GLY A 13 15.68 3.17 6.77
C GLY A 13 15.29 1.76 7.22
N THR A 14 14.03 1.37 7.04
CA THR A 14 13.54 0.01 7.33
C THR A 14 13.64 -0.94 6.13
N SER A 15 14.07 -0.47 4.96
CA SER A 15 14.18 -1.26 3.73
C SER A 15 15.62 -1.35 3.23
N ASN A 16 15.92 -2.28 2.33
CA ASN A 16 17.26 -2.38 1.73
C ASN A 16 17.49 -1.37 0.59
N THR A 17 16.42 -0.90 -0.05
CA THR A 17 16.46 -0.01 -1.22
C THR A 17 15.53 1.18 -1.00
N PRO A 18 15.78 2.33 -1.65
CA PRO A 18 14.80 3.41 -1.73
C PRO A 18 13.58 3.00 -2.58
N VAL A 19 12.56 3.86 -2.60
CA VAL A 19 11.45 3.73 -3.56
C VAL A 19 11.94 3.81 -5.00
N GLN A 20 11.22 3.15 -5.91
CA GLN A 20 11.43 3.25 -7.36
C GLN A 20 11.28 4.70 -7.83
N SER A 21 12.05 5.08 -8.86
CA SER A 21 12.04 6.45 -9.39
C SER A 21 10.79 6.79 -10.21
N ASP A 22 10.08 5.79 -10.72
CA ASP A 22 8.99 5.91 -11.70
C ASP A 22 7.66 5.36 -11.16
N LEU A 23 7.30 5.84 -9.96
CA LEU A 23 6.04 5.48 -9.30
C LEU A 23 4.81 5.78 -10.18
N ARG A 24 3.82 4.90 -10.08
CA ARG A 24 2.51 5.05 -10.72
C ARG A 24 1.74 6.22 -10.14
N TRP A 25 0.73 6.60 -10.90
CA TRP A 25 -0.30 7.56 -10.50
C TRP A 25 0.24 8.94 -10.12
N ASN A 26 1.42 9.33 -10.60
CA ASN A 26 2.05 10.60 -10.27
C ASN A 26 2.25 10.80 -8.74
N CYS A 27 2.58 9.73 -8.03
CA CYS A 27 2.94 9.80 -6.62
C CYS A 27 4.27 10.55 -6.43
N ASP A 28 4.39 11.31 -5.35
CA ASP A 28 5.56 12.11 -5.01
C ASP A 28 6.65 11.23 -4.40
N GLY A 29 7.79 11.12 -5.09
CA GLY A 29 8.89 10.24 -4.68
C GLY A 29 9.49 10.60 -3.32
N SER A 30 9.54 11.89 -2.96
CA SER A 30 10.08 12.33 -1.65
C SER A 30 9.17 11.92 -0.50
N THR A 31 7.86 12.09 -0.67
CA THR A 31 6.84 11.62 0.28
C THR A 31 6.87 10.10 0.37
N ALA A 32 6.93 9.41 -0.76
CA ALA A 32 7.02 7.96 -0.81
C ALA A 32 8.23 7.44 -0.04
N ASP A 33 9.43 7.99 -0.28
CA ASP A 33 10.65 7.54 0.37
C ASP A 33 10.60 7.72 1.88
N ARG A 34 10.13 8.89 2.35
CA ARG A 34 9.95 9.16 3.77
C ARG A 34 8.94 8.21 4.42
N ILE A 35 7.79 7.99 3.78
CA ILE A 35 6.70 7.17 4.33
C ILE A 35 7.08 5.69 4.35
N CYS A 36 7.68 5.19 3.28
CA CYS A 36 8.05 3.78 3.13
C CYS A 36 9.19 3.36 4.06
N ASN A 37 10.19 4.24 4.25
CA ASN A 37 11.48 3.84 4.81
C ASN A 37 11.81 4.47 6.16
N PHE A 38 11.29 5.67 6.43
CA PHE A 38 11.69 6.48 7.59
C PHE A 38 10.52 6.85 8.50
N ASN A 39 9.41 6.11 8.39
CA ASN A 39 8.21 6.31 9.18
C ASN A 39 7.55 4.96 9.49
N ARG A 40 7.03 4.82 10.71
CA ARG A 40 6.36 3.60 11.20
C ARG A 40 5.08 3.86 12.00
N HIS A 41 4.70 5.12 12.14
CA HIS A 41 3.59 5.51 13.01
C HIS A 41 2.55 6.36 12.29
N TYR A 42 2.97 7.15 11.31
CA TYR A 42 2.09 8.06 10.59
C TYR A 42 1.77 7.54 9.19
N ALA A 43 0.88 8.23 8.51
CA ALA A 43 0.53 7.97 7.13
C ALA A 43 0.91 9.18 6.27
N GLU A 44 0.82 9.04 4.95
CA GLU A 44 0.59 10.17 4.06
C GLU A 44 -0.68 10.93 4.49
N HIS A 45 -0.85 12.18 4.04
CA HIS A 45 -2.01 12.95 4.44
C HIS A 45 -3.33 12.31 3.97
N ALA A 46 -4.37 12.34 4.81
CA ALA A 46 -5.69 11.83 4.43
C ALA A 46 -6.20 12.55 3.17
N GLY A 47 -6.57 11.80 2.15
CA GLY A 47 -7.01 12.31 0.86
C GLY A 47 -5.88 12.53 -0.17
N TYR A 48 -4.60 12.31 0.19
CA TYR A 48 -3.46 12.42 -0.74
C TYR A 48 -3.72 11.69 -2.05
N TRP A 49 -4.14 10.43 -1.94
CA TRP A 49 -4.45 9.56 -3.06
C TRP A 49 -5.45 10.16 -4.07
N THR A 50 -6.38 11.03 -3.64
CA THR A 50 -7.33 11.71 -4.54
C THR A 50 -6.74 12.90 -5.30
N THR A 51 -5.59 13.41 -4.85
CA THR A 51 -4.83 14.47 -5.54
C THR A 51 -3.93 13.93 -6.64
N THR A 52 -3.67 12.62 -6.62
CA THR A 52 -2.86 11.88 -7.61
C THR A 52 -3.65 11.62 -8.90
N THR A 53 -3.06 10.90 -9.86
CA THR A 53 -3.79 10.46 -11.06
C THR A 53 -4.50 9.11 -10.91
N PHE A 54 -4.45 8.47 -9.73
CA PHE A 54 -5.05 7.14 -9.51
C PHE A 54 -6.52 7.06 -9.92
N LEU A 55 -7.38 7.93 -9.38
CA LEU A 55 -8.81 7.96 -9.72
C LEU A 55 -9.13 8.49 -11.13
N LYS A 56 -8.12 8.97 -11.87
CA LYS A 56 -8.25 9.40 -13.27
C LYS A 56 -7.85 8.28 -14.24
N GLU A 57 -6.88 7.47 -13.84
CA GLU A 57 -6.35 6.35 -14.63
C GLU A 57 -7.15 5.07 -14.38
N GLU A 58 -7.66 4.89 -13.17
CA GLU A 58 -8.33 3.66 -12.74
C GLU A 58 -9.83 3.85 -12.55
N SER A 59 -10.59 2.84 -12.93
CA SER A 59 -12.06 2.85 -12.84
C SER A 59 -12.60 1.42 -12.76
N GLU A 60 -13.93 1.28 -12.74
CA GLU A 60 -14.57 -0.03 -12.88
C GLU A 60 -14.11 -0.79 -14.14
N ALA A 61 -13.77 -0.08 -15.22
CA ALA A 61 -13.26 -0.69 -16.46
C ALA A 61 -11.87 -1.31 -16.31
N SER A 62 -11.11 -0.96 -15.27
CA SER A 62 -9.81 -1.58 -14.96
C SER A 62 -9.97 -3.01 -14.44
N GLY A 63 -11.16 -3.40 -13.96
CA GLY A 63 -11.36 -4.68 -13.28
C GLY A 63 -10.60 -4.71 -11.95
N GLU A 64 -9.82 -5.78 -11.73
CA GLU A 64 -8.93 -5.86 -10.57
C GLU A 64 -7.60 -5.16 -10.87
N ILE A 65 -7.14 -4.31 -9.95
CA ILE A 65 -5.90 -3.55 -10.08
C ILE A 65 -4.85 -4.16 -9.17
N ASN A 66 -3.65 -4.33 -9.72
CA ASN A 66 -2.47 -4.75 -8.97
C ASN A 66 -1.79 -3.57 -8.28
N PHE A 67 -1.50 -3.71 -6.99
CA PHE A 67 -0.86 -2.72 -6.14
C PHE A 67 0.51 -3.26 -5.71
N TYR A 68 1.58 -2.64 -6.21
CA TYR A 68 2.96 -3.11 -6.04
C TYR A 68 3.72 -2.26 -5.02
N ASP A 69 4.53 -2.91 -4.19
CA ASP A 69 5.45 -2.26 -3.26
C ASP A 69 6.31 -1.21 -3.97
N SER A 70 6.26 0.03 -3.50
CA SER A 70 7.01 1.13 -4.10
C SER A 70 8.53 0.97 -4.00
N ASN A 71 9.05 0.17 -3.07
CA ASN A 71 10.49 -0.09 -2.96
C ASN A 71 10.95 -1.23 -3.87
N THR A 72 10.19 -2.32 -3.91
CA THR A 72 10.67 -3.58 -4.51
C THR A 72 9.97 -3.91 -5.82
N GLY A 73 8.74 -3.43 -6.03
CA GLY A 73 7.87 -3.84 -7.12
C GLY A 73 7.15 -5.17 -6.89
N ASP A 74 7.19 -5.73 -5.67
CA ASP A 74 6.45 -6.94 -5.34
C ASP A 74 4.94 -6.67 -5.25
N LEU A 75 4.11 -7.59 -5.75
CA LEU A 75 2.66 -7.47 -5.63
C LEU A 75 2.21 -7.61 -4.17
N LEU A 76 1.51 -6.59 -3.67
CA LEU A 76 1.02 -6.52 -2.28
C LEU A 76 -0.49 -6.67 -2.18
N PHE A 77 -1.23 -6.08 -3.11
CA PHE A 77 -2.69 -6.15 -3.12
C PHE A 77 -3.24 -6.29 -4.54
N VAL A 78 -4.43 -6.90 -4.64
CA VAL A 78 -5.23 -6.94 -5.86
C VAL A 78 -6.65 -6.49 -5.51
N ALA A 79 -7.06 -5.32 -5.98
CA ALA A 79 -8.33 -4.71 -5.58
C ALA A 79 -8.99 -3.93 -6.74
N PRO A 80 -10.32 -3.83 -6.77
CA PRO A 80 -11.28 -4.47 -5.86
C PRO A 80 -11.36 -5.98 -6.11
N ARG A 81 -11.51 -6.79 -5.06
CA ARG A 81 -11.77 -8.24 -5.17
C ARG A 81 -12.86 -8.65 -4.18
N GLY A 82 -13.84 -9.42 -4.64
CA GLY A 82 -15.02 -9.78 -3.84
C GLY A 82 -16.00 -8.61 -3.60
N ARG A 83 -15.79 -7.46 -4.25
CA ARG A 83 -16.65 -6.27 -4.20
C ARG A 83 -16.53 -5.42 -5.46
N SER A 84 -17.37 -4.41 -5.61
CA SER A 84 -17.31 -3.47 -6.72
C SER A 84 -16.25 -2.39 -6.55
N TRP A 85 -15.81 -1.79 -7.66
CA TRP A 85 -14.98 -0.59 -7.68
C TRP A 85 -15.58 0.55 -6.86
N GLU A 86 -16.87 0.80 -7.02
CA GLU A 86 -17.59 1.84 -6.26
C GLU A 86 -17.48 1.58 -4.75
N SER A 87 -17.63 0.32 -4.31
CA SER A 87 -17.52 -0.04 -2.89
C SER A 87 -16.10 0.20 -2.35
N PHE A 88 -15.07 -0.16 -3.13
CA PHE A 88 -13.66 0.11 -2.80
C PHE A 88 -13.37 1.61 -2.67
N VAL A 89 -13.78 2.41 -3.66
CA VAL A 89 -13.54 3.86 -3.68
C VAL A 89 -14.30 4.55 -2.55
N LYS A 90 -15.58 4.20 -2.34
CA LYS A 90 -16.42 4.78 -1.30
C LYS A 90 -15.86 4.53 0.10
N GLU A 91 -15.44 3.30 0.36
CA GLU A 91 -14.81 2.96 1.64
C GLU A 91 -13.48 3.72 1.82
N SER A 92 -12.66 3.77 0.77
CA SER A 92 -11.38 4.47 0.80
C SER A 92 -11.55 5.98 1.05
N GLN A 93 -12.57 6.61 0.45
CA GLN A 93 -12.91 8.01 0.68
C GLN A 93 -13.41 8.26 2.11
N ALA A 94 -14.24 7.37 2.65
CA ALA A 94 -14.76 7.49 4.01
C ALA A 94 -13.65 7.48 5.07
N HIS A 95 -12.55 6.77 4.79
CA HIS A 95 -11.43 6.66 5.72
C HIS A 95 -10.22 7.53 5.37
N GLY A 96 -10.15 8.07 4.15
CA GLY A 96 -9.10 9.00 3.72
C GLY A 96 -7.93 8.35 2.98
N TRP A 97 -7.86 7.02 2.91
CA TRP A 97 -6.81 6.26 2.21
C TRP A 97 -7.40 5.02 1.52
N PRO A 98 -6.75 4.51 0.46
CA PRO A 98 -7.05 3.19 -0.09
C PRO A 98 -7.21 2.15 1.04
N SER A 99 -8.40 1.56 1.12
CA SER A 99 -8.79 0.65 2.20
C SER A 99 -9.05 -0.74 1.65
N PHE A 100 -8.19 -1.70 2.00
CA PHE A 100 -8.24 -3.07 1.48
C PHE A 100 -8.84 -4.06 2.48
N ARG A 101 -9.42 -5.16 1.99
CA ARG A 101 -9.97 -6.28 2.78
C ARG A 101 -9.14 -7.55 2.59
N ASP A 102 -9.38 -8.57 3.41
CA ASP A 102 -8.56 -9.81 3.48
C ASP A 102 -8.41 -10.51 2.12
N GLU A 103 -9.46 -10.50 1.29
CA GLU A 103 -9.47 -11.09 -0.04
C GLU A 103 -8.56 -10.37 -1.05
N GLU A 104 -8.25 -9.10 -0.78
CA GLU A 104 -7.45 -8.23 -1.64
C GLU A 104 -5.96 -8.28 -1.30
N VAL A 105 -5.56 -8.97 -0.21
CA VAL A 105 -4.17 -9.01 0.27
C VAL A 105 -3.39 -10.18 -0.36
N VAL A 106 -2.20 -9.90 -0.85
CA VAL A 106 -1.22 -10.93 -1.21
C VAL A 106 -0.41 -11.30 0.04
N TRP A 107 -0.93 -12.28 0.76
CA TRP A 107 -0.37 -12.75 2.04
C TRP A 107 1.02 -13.37 1.95
N ASP A 108 1.59 -13.59 0.76
CA ASP A 108 2.98 -13.99 0.63
C ASP A 108 3.95 -12.82 0.86
N LYS A 109 3.50 -11.59 0.56
CA LYS A 109 4.33 -10.37 0.55
C LYS A 109 3.93 -9.34 1.59
N MET A 110 2.69 -9.38 2.08
CA MET A 110 2.19 -8.46 3.10
C MET A 110 2.10 -9.13 4.48
N ARG A 111 2.44 -8.38 5.54
CA ARG A 111 2.29 -8.81 6.93
C ARG A 111 1.65 -7.70 7.77
N VAL A 112 1.01 -8.13 8.86
CA VAL A 112 0.54 -7.24 9.92
C VAL A 112 1.32 -7.56 11.19
N LEU A 113 1.86 -6.52 11.82
CA LEU A 113 2.55 -6.59 13.10
C LEU A 113 1.55 -6.60 14.28
N PRO A 114 1.96 -7.03 15.49
CA PRO A 114 1.05 -7.07 16.65
C PRO A 114 0.40 -5.73 17.00
N ASN A 115 1.06 -4.61 16.69
CA ASN A 115 0.56 -3.25 16.89
C ASN A 115 -0.44 -2.78 15.80
N GLY A 116 -0.73 -3.62 14.80
CA GLY A 116 -1.61 -3.30 13.68
C GLY A 116 -0.90 -2.68 12.48
N GLU A 117 0.40 -2.43 12.52
CA GLU A 117 1.13 -1.90 11.36
C GLU A 117 1.15 -2.89 10.20
N ALA A 118 0.77 -2.41 9.02
CA ALA A 118 0.82 -3.14 7.76
C ALA A 118 2.17 -2.87 7.08
N ILE A 119 2.88 -3.94 6.74
CA ILE A 119 4.24 -3.88 6.18
C ILE A 119 4.39 -4.85 5.01
N SER A 120 5.37 -4.59 4.13
CA SER A 120 5.88 -5.64 3.25
C SER A 120 6.91 -6.51 3.97
N VAL A 121 7.12 -7.73 3.49
CA VAL A 121 8.15 -8.65 4.03
C VAL A 121 9.57 -8.12 3.90
N ASP A 122 9.80 -7.15 3.01
CA ASP A 122 11.10 -6.52 2.76
C ASP A 122 11.35 -5.25 3.61
N GLY A 123 10.36 -4.84 4.41
CA GLY A 123 10.49 -3.76 5.38
C GLY A 123 9.87 -2.42 4.96
N THR A 124 9.04 -2.41 3.91
CA THR A 124 8.28 -1.22 3.52
C THR A 124 7.13 -0.98 4.49
N HIS A 125 7.04 0.22 5.06
CA HIS A 125 5.85 0.65 5.79
C HIS A 125 4.69 0.95 4.81
N LEU A 126 3.57 0.25 4.96
CA LEU A 126 2.42 0.36 4.06
C LEU A 126 1.29 1.19 4.67
N GLY A 127 1.06 1.07 5.97
CA GLY A 127 -0.07 1.70 6.67
C GLY A 127 -0.46 0.88 7.88
N HIS A 128 -1.76 0.74 8.15
CA HIS A 128 -2.25 0.02 9.33
C HIS A 128 -3.51 -0.81 9.05
N ASN A 129 -3.60 -1.97 9.69
CA ASN A 129 -4.86 -2.69 9.87
C ASN A 129 -5.68 -2.00 10.97
N LEU A 130 -6.86 -1.52 10.61
CA LEU A 130 -7.80 -0.84 11.48
C LEU A 130 -9.17 -1.54 11.38
N PRO A 131 -9.34 -2.72 12.02
CA PRO A 131 -10.55 -3.52 11.90
C PRO A 131 -11.81 -2.74 12.27
N ASP A 132 -12.90 -3.06 11.59
CA ASP A 132 -14.23 -2.52 11.84
C ASP A 132 -15.24 -3.67 11.97
N LYS A 133 -16.54 -3.32 12.00
CA LYS A 133 -17.63 -4.30 12.12
C LYS A 133 -17.69 -5.32 10.96
N ASN A 134 -16.98 -5.07 9.85
CA ASN A 134 -16.93 -5.95 8.69
C ASN A 134 -15.64 -6.79 8.64
N GLY A 135 -14.79 -6.73 9.67
CA GLY A 135 -13.52 -7.46 9.73
C GLY A 135 -12.30 -6.55 9.58
N ASN A 136 -11.19 -7.12 9.13
CA ASN A 136 -9.96 -6.36 8.91
C ASN A 136 -10.16 -5.28 7.84
N ARG A 137 -9.45 -4.17 8.00
CA ARG A 137 -9.43 -3.07 7.03
C ARG A 137 -8.04 -2.48 6.99
N TYR A 138 -7.33 -2.73 5.90
CA TYR A 138 -5.98 -2.24 5.71
C TYR A 138 -6.02 -0.86 5.09
N CYS A 139 -5.79 0.15 5.92
CA CYS A 139 -5.72 1.55 5.52
C CYS A 139 -4.29 1.85 5.07
N ILE A 140 -4.07 1.92 3.75
CA ILE A 140 -2.74 1.87 3.14
C ILE A 140 -2.42 3.19 2.44
N ASN A 141 -1.20 3.67 2.62
CA ASN A 141 -0.67 4.82 1.91
C ASN A 141 -0.59 4.51 0.41
N LEU A 142 -1.17 5.33 -0.46
CA LEU A 142 -1.05 5.12 -1.91
C LEU A 142 0.42 5.15 -2.32
N VAL A 143 1.22 6.05 -1.74
CA VAL A 143 2.66 6.15 -2.07
C VAL A 143 3.44 4.88 -1.76
N SER A 144 2.97 3.99 -0.87
CA SER A 144 3.65 2.74 -0.54
C SER A 144 3.31 1.58 -1.49
N VAL A 145 2.27 1.74 -2.32
CA VAL A 145 1.79 0.71 -3.25
C VAL A 145 1.71 1.19 -4.71
N ALA A 146 2.43 2.27 -5.00
CA ALA A 146 2.52 2.89 -6.31
C ALA A 146 3.69 2.36 -7.14
N GLY A 147 4.35 1.28 -6.71
CA GLY A 147 5.42 0.66 -7.48
C GLY A 147 4.99 0.16 -8.85
N ARG A 148 5.97 -0.10 -9.69
CA ARG A 148 5.91 -0.87 -10.93
C ARG A 148 6.32 -2.31 -10.64
N PRO A 149 5.74 -3.30 -11.34
CA PRO A 149 6.17 -4.69 -11.21
C PRO A 149 7.66 -4.83 -11.54
N LYS A 150 8.32 -5.82 -10.93
CA LYS A 150 9.68 -6.20 -11.34
C LYS A 150 9.69 -6.59 -12.81
N ASN A 151 10.75 -6.23 -13.54
CA ASN A 151 10.91 -6.58 -14.95
C ASN A 151 10.63 -8.09 -15.16
N GLY A 152 9.54 -8.42 -15.86
CA GLY A 152 9.15 -9.80 -16.20
C GLY A 152 7.82 -10.27 -15.61
N GLU A 153 7.20 -9.53 -14.69
CA GLU A 153 5.84 -9.79 -14.21
C GLU A 153 4.86 -8.87 -14.95
N LEU A 154 4.24 -9.40 -16.02
CA LEU A 154 3.11 -8.77 -16.74
C LEU A 154 1.86 -9.60 -16.53
#